data_AF-A0A511QGY2-F1
#
_entry.id   AF-A0A511QGY2-F1
#
_cell.length_a   1.000
_cell.length_b   1.000
_cell.length_c   1.000
_cell.angle_alpha   90.00
_cell.angle_beta   90.00
_cell.angle_gamma   90.00
#
_symmetry.space_group_name_H-M   'P 1'
#
loop_
_entity.id
_entity.type
_entity.pdbx_description
1 polymer ?
#
loop_
_entity_poly.entity_id
_entity_poly.type
_entity_poly.pdbx_seq_one_letter_code
_entity_poly.pdbx_strand_id
1 'polypeptide(L)'
;MIILGLLVVMEKYQHYQTIKDKSKVLKMQRTLEKLMEEIRRSCQQTRYDIVWLTQQSQMRLMKFKELYLHRGKVKDTEIKLVYTKLTSAEKQIADMGTAEITFIIDALDKEIQSFTKKNKMLGGTPSIFHGFTNDFEP
;
A
#
# COMPACT_ATOMS: atom_id res chain seq x y z
N MET A 1 -1.72 -5.34 25.21
CA MET A 1 -0.50 -5.73 24.47
C MET A 1 -0.47 -5.11 23.07
N ILE A 2 -0.44 -3.77 22.97
CA ILE A 2 -0.43 -3.06 21.66
C ILE A 2 0.95 -2.41 21.40
N ILE A 3 1.80 -2.31 22.42
CA ILE A 3 3.08 -1.59 22.36
C ILE A 3 4.20 -2.41 21.68
N LEU A 4 4.11 -3.76 21.67
CA LEU A 4 5.13 -4.62 21.06
C LEU A 4 5.12 -4.59 19.52
N GLY A 5 3.98 -4.30 18.88
CA GLY A 5 3.89 -4.17 17.43
C GLY A 5 4.64 -2.93 16.89
N LEU A 6 4.58 -1.82 17.64
CA LEU A 6 5.24 -0.57 17.30
C LEU A 6 6.78 -0.67 17.36
N LEU A 7 7.33 -1.49 18.25
CA LEU A 7 8.78 -1.63 18.39
C LEU A 7 9.41 -2.45 17.25
N VAL A 8 8.74 -3.50 16.78
CA VAL A 8 9.22 -4.32 15.64
C VAL A 8 9.19 -3.53 14.33
N VAL A 9 8.25 -2.57 14.21
CA VAL A 9 8.20 -1.65 13.07
C VAL A 9 9.41 -0.70 13.10
N MET A 10 9.85 -0.23 14.27
CA MET A 10 11.00 0.70 14.35
C MET A 10 12.32 0.12 13.80
N GLU A 11 12.58 -1.18 13.92
CA GLU A 11 13.81 -1.79 13.38
C GLU A 11 13.78 -1.98 11.86
N LYS A 12 12.59 -2.18 11.25
CA LYS A 12 12.49 -2.49 9.80
C LYS A 12 12.66 -1.29 8.87
N TYR A 13 12.57 -0.06 9.38
CA TYR A 13 12.59 1.17 8.58
C TYR A 13 13.77 2.09 8.88
N GLN A 14 14.90 1.54 9.35
CA GLN A 14 16.10 2.32 9.69
C GLN A 14 16.84 2.98 8.49
N HIS A 15 16.42 2.74 7.25
CA HIS A 15 17.15 3.18 6.06
C HIS A 15 16.81 4.59 5.55
N TYR A 16 16.02 5.39 6.26
CA TYR A 16 15.53 6.70 5.78
C TYR A 16 16.23 7.88 6.44
N GLN A 17 17.57 7.83 6.51
CA GLN A 17 18.44 8.89 7.06
C GLN A 17 18.33 10.26 6.34
N THR A 18 17.52 10.37 5.28
CA THR A 18 17.31 11.60 4.51
C THR A 18 16.08 12.42 4.92
N ILE A 19 15.17 11.89 5.74
CA ILE A 19 14.05 12.69 6.28
C ILE A 19 14.48 13.29 7.62
N LYS A 20 14.97 14.53 7.61
CA LYS A 20 15.33 15.30 8.82
C LYS A 20 14.17 15.47 9.82
N ASP A 21 12.93 15.29 9.36
CA ASP A 21 11.73 15.51 10.15
C ASP A 21 11.10 14.21 10.66
N LYS A 22 11.40 13.89 11.93
CA LYS A 22 10.83 12.76 12.67
C LYS A 22 9.29 12.77 12.68
N SER A 23 8.66 13.94 12.66
CA SER A 23 7.20 14.04 12.67
C SER A 23 6.59 13.50 11.37
N LYS A 24 7.27 13.74 10.25
CA LYS A 24 6.85 13.28 8.92
C LYS A 24 6.95 11.76 8.79
N VAL A 25 8.06 11.18 9.28
CA VAL A 25 8.23 9.71 9.33
C VAL A 25 7.14 9.05 10.18
N LEU A 26 6.84 9.60 11.37
CA LEU A 26 5.79 9.07 12.23
C LEU A 26 4.41 9.16 11.58
N LYS A 27 4.14 10.26 10.84
CA LYS A 27 2.88 10.42 10.11
C LYS A 27 2.74 9.36 9.02
N MET A 28 3.81 9.10 8.26
CA MET A 28 3.84 8.08 7.22
C MET A 28 3.65 6.67 7.78
N GLN A 29 4.31 6.35 8.90
CA GLN A 29 4.15 5.07 9.59
C GLN A 29 2.71 4.86 10.09
N ARG A 30 2.11 5.86 10.74
CA ARG A 30 0.71 5.78 11.20
C ARG A 30 -0.25 5.58 10.04
N THR A 31 -0.01 6.23 8.90
CA THR A 31 -0.88 6.07 7.74
C THR A 31 -0.68 4.71 7.06
N LEU A 32 0.54 4.18 7.03
CA LEU A 32 0.80 2.80 6.60
C LEU A 32 0.08 1.78 7.48
N GLU A 33 0.14 1.95 8.81
CA GLU A 33 -0.57 1.08 9.76
C GLU A 33 -2.08 1.10 9.52
N LYS A 34 -2.66 2.30 9.32
CA LYS A 34 -4.07 2.44 8.95
C LYS A 34 -4.40 1.73 7.64
N LEU A 35 -3.55 1.86 6.62
CA LEU A 35 -3.76 1.18 5.35
C LEU A 35 -3.72 -0.35 5.51
N MET A 36 -2.76 -0.87 6.26
CA MET A 36 -2.66 -2.31 6.54
C MET A 36 -3.84 -2.81 7.38
N GLU A 37 -4.35 -2.01 8.30
CA GLU A 37 -5.55 -2.32 9.06
C GLU A 37 -6.81 -2.35 8.18
N GLU A 38 -6.97 -1.38 7.27
CA GLU A 38 -8.05 -1.40 6.26
C GLU A 38 -7.97 -2.67 5.40
N ILE A 39 -6.77 -3.01 4.91
CA ILE A 39 -6.54 -4.24 4.13
C ILE A 39 -6.89 -5.50 4.94
N ARG A 40 -6.48 -5.58 6.21
CA ARG A 40 -6.80 -6.72 7.08
C ARG A 40 -8.29 -6.86 7.33
N ARG A 41 -8.99 -5.75 7.59
CA ARG A 41 -10.45 -5.74 7.73
C ARG A 41 -11.13 -6.21 6.45
N SER A 42 -10.69 -5.73 5.29
CA SER A 42 -11.19 -6.21 4.00
C SER A 42 -10.90 -7.70 3.81
N CYS A 43 -9.73 -8.21 4.21
CA CYS A 43 -9.42 -9.63 4.15
C CYS A 43 -10.34 -10.47 5.06
N GLN A 44 -10.70 -9.97 6.25
CA GLN A 44 -11.66 -10.66 7.14
C GLN A 44 -13.11 -10.62 6.62
N GLN A 45 -13.48 -9.54 5.92
CA GLN A 45 -14.83 -9.32 5.39
C GLN A 45 -15.05 -9.96 4.01
N THR A 46 -13.97 -10.25 3.29
CA THR A 46 -14.01 -10.82 1.94
C THR A 46 -13.34 -12.19 1.92
N ARG A 47 -13.41 -12.90 0.79
CA ARG A 47 -12.65 -14.15 0.58
C ARG A 47 -11.26 -13.91 -0.04
N TYR A 48 -10.86 -12.65 -0.19
CA TYR A 48 -9.61 -12.30 -0.86
C TYR A 48 -8.42 -12.43 0.09
N ASP A 49 -7.32 -12.96 -0.44
CA ASP A 49 -6.06 -13.09 0.29
C ASP A 49 -5.45 -11.70 0.57
N ILE A 50 -4.79 -11.59 1.72
CA ILE A 50 -4.14 -10.34 2.16
C ILE A 50 -3.10 -9.85 1.15
N VAL A 51 -2.36 -10.75 0.48
CA VAL A 51 -1.39 -10.41 -0.56
C VAL A 51 -2.07 -9.75 -1.75
N TRP A 52 -3.19 -10.32 -2.20
CA TRP A 52 -3.94 -9.77 -3.32
C TRP A 52 -4.49 -8.37 -2.99
N LEU A 53 -5.06 -8.19 -1.79
CA LEU A 53 -5.57 -6.89 -1.35
C LEU A 53 -4.47 -5.85 -1.21
N THR A 54 -3.29 -6.24 -0.71
CA THR A 54 -2.11 -5.37 -0.65
C THR A 54 -1.62 -4.97 -2.04
N GLN A 55 -1.56 -5.91 -3.00
CA GLN A 55 -1.21 -5.60 -4.40
C GLN A 55 -2.20 -4.64 -5.04
N GLN A 56 -3.51 -4.84 -4.82
CA GLN A 56 -4.53 -3.92 -5.33
C GLN A 56 -4.37 -2.50 -4.79
N SER A 57 -4.03 -2.37 -3.50
CA SER A 57 -3.73 -1.06 -2.91
C SER A 57 -2.48 -0.42 -3.52
N GLN A 58 -1.42 -1.22 -3.69
CA GLN A 58 -0.18 -0.79 -4.34
C GLN A 58 -0.43 -0.29 -5.77
N MET A 59 -1.24 -1.01 -6.56
CA MET A 59 -1.61 -0.63 -7.93
C MET A 59 -2.41 0.68 -7.97
N ARG A 60 -3.38 0.87 -7.08
CA ARG A 60 -4.14 2.13 -6.99
C ARG A 60 -3.24 3.32 -6.68
N LEU A 61 -2.32 3.17 -5.73
CA LEU A 61 -1.35 4.20 -5.36
C LEU A 61 -0.35 4.50 -6.49
N MET A 62 0.15 3.48 -7.18
CA MET A 62 1.02 3.65 -8.36
C MET A 62 0.31 4.42 -9.48
N LYS A 63 -0.93 4.04 -9.80
CA LYS A 63 -1.74 4.71 -10.82
C LYS A 63 -1.97 6.18 -10.47
N PHE A 64 -2.33 6.46 -9.20
CA PHE A 64 -2.50 7.85 -8.75
C PHE A 64 -1.19 8.64 -8.87
N LYS A 65 -0.07 8.06 -8.42
CA LYS A 65 1.26 8.69 -8.49
C LYS A 65 1.64 9.06 -9.92
N GLU A 66 1.46 8.15 -10.87
CA GLU A 66 1.78 8.37 -12.28
C GLU A 66 0.96 9.52 -12.87
N LEU A 67 -0.36 9.51 -12.69
CA LEU A 67 -1.23 10.58 -13.17
C LEU A 67 -0.89 11.93 -12.51
N TYR A 68 -0.55 11.93 -11.22
CA TYR A 68 -0.19 13.14 -10.51
C TYR A 68 1.17 13.72 -10.95
N LEU A 69 2.14 12.86 -11.31
CA LEU A 69 3.42 13.27 -11.89
C LEU A 69 3.23 13.87 -13.29
N HIS A 70 2.28 13.35 -14.06
CA HIS A 70 1.97 13.81 -15.41
C HIS A 70 0.80 14.79 -15.47
N ARG A 71 0.42 15.43 -14.36
CA ARG A 71 -0.75 16.33 -14.29
C ARG A 71 -0.74 17.50 -15.28
N GLY A 72 0.42 17.91 -15.78
CA GLY A 72 0.52 18.92 -16.86
C GLY A 72 0.14 18.41 -18.26
N LYS A 73 -0.01 17.09 -18.42
CA LYS A 73 -0.34 16.40 -19.68
C LYS A 73 -1.60 15.52 -19.58
N VAL A 74 -2.19 15.42 -18.38
CA VAL A 74 -3.34 14.58 -18.05
C VAL A 74 -4.51 15.46 -17.66
N LYS A 75 -5.74 15.05 -17.99
CA LYS A 75 -6.94 15.81 -17.60
C LYS A 75 -7.15 15.72 -16.09
N ASP A 76 -7.41 16.86 -15.44
CA ASP A 76 -7.72 16.90 -14.00
C ASP A 76 -8.88 15.98 -13.59
N THR A 77 -9.84 15.76 -14.50
CA THR A 77 -10.96 14.84 -14.28
C THR A 77 -10.51 13.40 -14.08
N GLU A 78 -9.45 12.97 -14.76
CA GLU A 78 -8.89 11.62 -14.66
C GLU A 78 -8.15 11.42 -13.33
N ILE A 79 -7.40 12.43 -12.90
CA ILE A 79 -6.75 12.43 -11.58
C ILE A 79 -7.82 12.36 -10.48
N LYS A 80 -8.88 13.17 -10.58
CA LYS A 80 -10.01 13.15 -9.64
C LYS A 80 -10.72 11.80 -9.62
N LEU A 81 -10.94 11.19 -10.79
CA LEU A 81 -11.57 9.87 -10.88
C LEU A 81 -10.73 8.77 -10.23
N VAL A 82 -9.41 8.80 -10.37
CA VAL A 82 -8.55 7.84 -9.66
C VAL A 82 -8.54 8.12 -8.17
N TYR A 83 -8.51 9.39 -7.76
CA TYR A 83 -8.58 9.78 -6.36
C TYR A 83 -9.89 9.31 -5.67
N THR A 84 -11.04 9.34 -6.36
CA THR A 84 -12.31 8.87 -5.75
C THR A 84 -12.30 7.37 -5.47
N LYS A 85 -11.57 6.58 -6.28
CA LYS A 85 -11.41 5.12 -6.13
C LYS A 85 -10.44 4.71 -5.03
N LEU A 86 -9.72 5.66 -4.42
CA LEU A 86 -8.84 5.42 -3.28
C LEU A 86 -9.62 5.21 -1.99
N THR A 87 -9.12 4.32 -1.12
CA THR A 87 -9.61 4.19 0.26
C THR A 87 -9.29 5.42 1.12
N SER A 88 -9.84 5.49 2.33
CA SER A 88 -9.59 6.61 3.25
C SER A 88 -8.11 6.73 3.61
N ALA A 89 -7.42 5.61 3.88
CA ALA A 89 -5.98 5.63 4.11
C ALA A 89 -5.20 5.98 2.84
N GLU A 90 -5.59 5.47 1.67
CA GLU A 90 -4.94 5.78 0.39
C GLU A 90 -5.05 7.27 0.02
N LYS A 91 -6.19 7.91 0.29
CA LYS A 91 -6.38 9.36 0.13
C LYS A 91 -5.45 10.16 1.04
N GLN A 92 -5.34 9.76 2.32
CA GLN A 92 -4.39 10.38 3.24
C GLN A 92 -2.94 10.28 2.74
N ILE A 93 -2.58 9.19 2.06
CA ILE A 93 -1.25 9.02 1.45
C ILE A 93 -1.09 9.93 0.23
N ALA A 94 -2.11 9.96 -0.64
CA ALA A 94 -2.16 10.81 -1.82
C ALA A 94 -1.97 12.30 -1.47
N ASP A 95 -2.60 12.75 -0.39
CA ASP A 95 -2.53 14.14 0.09
C ASP A 95 -1.15 14.52 0.67
N MET A 96 -0.32 13.53 1.03
CA MET A 96 1.02 13.80 1.57
C MET A 96 2.05 14.14 0.50
N GLY A 97 1.89 13.62 -0.72
CA GLY A 97 2.79 13.86 -1.83
C GLY A 97 3.41 12.60 -2.45
N THR A 98 4.12 12.79 -3.57
CA THR A 98 4.66 11.71 -4.39
C THR A 98 5.81 10.94 -3.73
N ALA A 99 6.60 11.61 -2.89
CA ALA A 99 7.69 10.95 -2.15
C ALA A 99 7.12 9.97 -1.12
N GLU A 100 6.02 10.34 -0.47
CA GLU A 100 5.34 9.57 0.55
C GLU A 100 4.57 8.42 -0.08
N ILE A 101 3.89 8.66 -1.21
CA ILE A 101 3.29 7.57 -2.00
C ILE A 101 4.36 6.53 -2.37
N THR A 102 5.55 6.96 -2.81
CA THR A 102 6.65 6.05 -3.16
C THR A 102 7.11 5.23 -1.97
N PHE A 103 7.33 5.87 -0.81
CA PHE A 103 7.67 5.16 0.42
C PHE A 103 6.64 4.10 0.80
N ILE A 104 5.35 4.43 0.72
CA ILE A 104 4.29 3.48 1.07
C ILE A 104 4.27 2.31 0.09
N ILE A 105 4.40 2.57 -1.21
CA ILE A 105 4.48 1.51 -2.24
C ILE A 105 5.62 0.54 -1.95
N ASP A 106 6.80 1.05 -1.60
CA ASP A 106 7.97 0.23 -1.25
C ASP A 106 7.74 -0.57 0.04
N ALA A 107 7.05 0.02 1.01
CA ALA A 107 6.69 -0.67 2.26
C ALA A 107 5.67 -1.79 2.03
N LEU A 108 4.66 -1.56 1.18
CA LEU A 108 3.69 -2.59 0.79
C LEU A 108 4.37 -3.73 0.03
N ASP A 109 5.35 -3.44 -0.84
CA ASP A 109 6.12 -4.46 -1.55
C ASP A 109 6.87 -5.40 -0.57
N LYS A 110 7.53 -4.81 0.44
CA LYS A 110 8.20 -5.58 1.50
C LYS A 110 7.23 -6.45 2.30
N GLU A 111 6.03 -5.95 2.57
CA GLU A 111 4.98 -6.72 3.25
C GLU A 111 4.52 -7.91 2.39
N ILE A 112 4.31 -7.72 1.08
CA ILE A 112 3.99 -8.80 0.14
C ILE A 112 5.07 -9.89 0.18
N GLN A 113 6.35 -9.50 0.05
CA GLN A 113 7.46 -10.46 0.11
C GLN A 113 7.52 -11.22 1.44
N SER A 114 7.22 -10.55 2.55
CA SER A 114 7.14 -11.15 3.88
C SER A 114 6.02 -12.20 3.98
N PHE A 115 4.82 -11.91 3.47
CA PHE A 115 3.72 -12.86 3.43
C PHE A 115 4.01 -14.07 2.53
N THR A 116 4.57 -13.85 1.35
CA THR A 116 4.95 -14.93 0.42
C THR A 116 6.02 -15.84 1.04
N LYS A 117 7.01 -15.27 1.73
CA LYS A 117 8.06 -16.04 2.42
C LYS A 117 7.49 -16.88 3.57
N LYS A 118 6.55 -16.32 4.34
CA LYS A 118 5.88 -17.04 5.44
C LYS A 118 5.04 -18.21 4.93
N ASN A 119 4.31 -18.04 3.83
CA ASN A 119 3.54 -19.12 3.20
C ASN A 119 4.44 -20.26 2.70
N LYS A 120 5.62 -19.94 2.15
CA LYS A 120 6.60 -20.94 1.70
C LYS A 120 7.21 -21.76 2.86
N MET A 121 7.36 -21.16 4.05
CA MET A 121 7.91 -21.85 5.23
C MET A 121 6.90 -22.76 5.94
N LEU A 122 5.60 -22.52 5.77
CA LEU A 122 4.53 -23.29 6.42
C LEU A 122 4.05 -24.50 5.60
N GLY A 123 4.76 -24.87 4.52
CA GLY A 123 4.39 -26.02 3.67
C GLY A 123 3.10 -25.83 2.88
N GLY A 124 2.57 -24.60 2.81
CA GLY A 124 1.42 -24.28 1.98
C GLY A 124 1.81 -24.40 0.51
N THR A 125 1.01 -25.15 -0.27
CA THR A 125 1.15 -25.18 -1.72
C THR A 125 1.23 -23.74 -2.24
N PRO A 126 2.15 -23.42 -3.16
CA PRO A 126 2.13 -22.11 -3.81
C PRO A 126 0.75 -22.00 -4.48
N SER A 127 -0.09 -21.09 -4.00
CA SER A 127 -1.33 -20.75 -4.70
C SER A 127 -0.93 -20.40 -6.13
N ILE A 128 -1.20 -21.34 -7.02
CA ILE A 128 -1.05 -21.17 -8.45
C ILE A 128 -1.98 -20.01 -8.78
N PHE A 129 -1.39 -18.86 -9.06
CA PHE A 129 -2.08 -17.75 -9.70
C PHE A 129 -2.54 -18.27 -11.07
N HIS A 130 -3.76 -18.82 -11.10
CA HIS A 130 -4.47 -19.03 -12.33
C HIS A 130 -4.99 -17.67 -12.77
N GLY A 131 -4.57 -17.27 -13.97
CA GLY A 131 -4.91 -15.99 -14.56
C GLY A 131 -6.39 -15.83 -14.92
N PHE A 132 -6.63 -14.76 -15.68
CA PHE A 132 -7.87 -14.30 -16.32
C PHE A 132 -8.75 -13.42 -15.41
N THR A 133 -9.26 -12.26 -15.84
CA THR A 133 -9.38 -11.65 -17.18
C THR A 133 -9.45 -10.13 -17.02
N ASN A 134 -9.15 -9.43 -18.11
CA ASN A 134 -9.56 -8.06 -18.33
C ASN A 134 -11.06 -7.88 -18.06
N ASP A 135 -11.42 -7.22 -16.96
CA ASP A 135 -12.74 -6.60 -16.78
C ASP A 135 -12.50 -5.18 -16.25
N PHE A 136 -11.88 -4.38 -17.11
CA PHE A 136 -11.95 -2.93 -17.05
C PHE A 136 -12.47 -2.48 -18.42
N GLU A 137 -13.80 -2.48 -18.56
CA GLU A 137 -14.52 -1.84 -19.66
C GLU A 137 -15.57 -0.88 -19.06
N PRO A 138 -16.03 0.10 -19.86
CA PRO A 138 -15.83 1.54 -19.61
C PRO A 138 -16.87 2.22 -18.70
#